data_AF-A0A6L9XXC3-F1
#
_entry.id   AF-A0A6L9XXC3-F1
#
_cell.length_a   1.000
_cell.length_b   1.000
_cell.length_c   1.000
_cell.angle_alpha   90.00
_cell.angle_beta   90.00
_cell.angle_gamma   90.00
#
_symmetry.space_group_name_H-M   'P 1'
#
loop_
_entity.id
_entity.type
_entity.pdbx_description
1 polymer ?
#
loop_
_entity_poly.entity_id
_entity_poly.type
_entity_poly.pdbx_seq_one_letter_code
_entity_poly.pdbx_strand_id
1 'polypeptide(L)'
;MENPDVRDTGIDESPPSEESAAPPETSSPEPTDDVDPRLADMEDRWRRAAADLDNSRKRAARELALARDAERARAASVFLPVVDGLDDAVAYAKTVNEALAEGMGSIREQAIAALERLGYPRIDEVGVPFDPRIHEVVSVVESGDSPPRTVVAVVRLGFGTPERLLRPAGVVVTAAQG
;
A
#
# COMPACT_ATOMS: atom_id res chain seq x y z
N MET A 1 29.82 -59.15 -48.57
CA MET A 1 31.07 -58.94 -49.30
C MET A 1 32.05 -58.29 -48.35
N GLU A 2 33.13 -58.88 -47.94
CA GLU A 2 33.66 -60.24 -48.06
C GLU A 2 34.87 -60.13 -47.13
N ASN A 3 34.88 -60.90 -46.05
CA ASN A 3 36.14 -61.22 -45.38
C ASN A 3 36.81 -62.27 -46.27
N PRO A 4 38.11 -62.19 -46.49
CA PRO A 4 38.91 -63.35 -46.09
C PRO A 4 40.22 -62.95 -45.42
N ASP A 5 40.61 -63.57 -44.30
CA ASP A 5 41.32 -64.87 -44.24
C ASP A 5 42.78 -64.70 -44.74
N VAL A 6 43.85 -65.17 -44.09
CA VAL A 6 44.03 -66.12 -43.00
C VAL A 6 45.49 -66.04 -42.51
N ARG A 7 45.71 -66.67 -41.35
CA ARG A 7 46.83 -67.56 -40.95
C ARG A 7 48.03 -66.95 -40.22
N ASP A 8 48.24 -67.31 -38.95
CA ASP A 8 48.69 -68.63 -38.39
C ASP A 8 50.23 -68.57 -38.26
N THR A 9 50.92 -68.89 -37.16
CA THR A 9 50.81 -69.92 -36.10
C THR A 9 51.59 -69.42 -34.87
N GLY A 10 51.16 -69.67 -33.64
CA GLY A 10 51.68 -70.78 -32.81
C GLY A 10 52.82 -70.29 -31.88
N ILE A 11 52.84 -70.53 -30.58
CA ILE A 11 53.01 -71.81 -29.85
C ILE A 11 52.73 -71.46 -28.37
N ASP A 12 51.70 -72.01 -27.72
CA ASP A 12 51.67 -73.24 -26.90
C ASP A 12 52.22 -73.07 -25.46
N GLU A 13 51.35 -73.23 -24.44
CA GLU A 13 51.38 -74.33 -23.45
C GLU A 13 50.38 -74.05 -22.29
N SER A 14 49.64 -75.09 -21.85
CA SER A 14 48.48 -75.04 -20.92
C SER A 14 48.83 -75.48 -19.46
N PRO A 15 47.88 -75.87 -18.56
CA PRO A 15 47.39 -75.16 -17.35
C PRO A 15 47.76 -75.88 -16.00
N PRO A 16 47.23 -75.53 -14.79
CA PRO A 16 45.86 -75.87 -14.29
C PRO A 16 45.20 -74.80 -13.38
N SER A 17 43.87 -74.55 -13.44
CA SER A 17 42.75 -75.08 -12.61
C SER A 17 42.75 -74.80 -11.08
N GLU A 18 41.74 -74.01 -10.69
CA GLU A 18 40.93 -73.99 -9.44
C GLU A 18 41.57 -73.75 -8.06
N GLU A 19 41.23 -72.63 -7.41
CA GLU A 19 40.80 -72.61 -6.00
C GLU A 19 39.99 -71.32 -5.70
N SER A 20 38.86 -71.53 -5.04
CA SER A 20 37.86 -70.58 -4.58
C SER A 20 38.37 -69.60 -3.51
N ALA A 21 38.05 -68.30 -3.64
CA ALA A 21 37.94 -67.37 -2.51
C ALA A 21 37.02 -66.18 -2.84
N ALA A 22 35.85 -66.14 -2.20
CA ALA A 22 35.09 -64.91 -1.94
C ALA A 22 35.24 -64.56 -0.44
N PRO A 23 34.93 -63.34 0.05
CA PRO A 23 34.88 -62.00 -0.54
C PRO A 23 35.80 -61.00 0.26
N PRO A 24 35.66 -59.67 0.10
CA PRO A 24 34.95 -59.01 1.20
C PRO A 24 33.82 -58.15 0.68
N GLU A 25 32.71 -58.26 1.41
CA GLU A 25 31.56 -57.38 1.36
C GLU A 25 32.05 -55.94 1.37
N THR A 26 31.81 -55.22 0.26
CA THR A 26 31.80 -53.76 0.31
C THR A 26 30.65 -53.39 1.22
N SER A 27 30.99 -53.15 2.49
CA SER A 27 30.11 -52.49 3.44
C SER A 27 29.51 -51.26 2.76
N SER A 28 28.23 -51.37 2.40
CA SER A 28 27.42 -50.21 2.09
C SER A 28 27.50 -49.31 3.31
N PRO A 29 27.96 -48.04 3.20
CA PRO A 29 27.92 -47.17 4.36
C PRO A 29 26.45 -47.09 4.81
N GLU A 30 26.20 -47.51 6.05
CA GLU A 30 24.93 -47.30 6.72
C GLU A 30 24.53 -45.83 6.55
N PRO A 31 23.23 -45.52 6.34
CA PRO A 31 22.80 -44.13 6.33
C PRO A 31 23.02 -43.58 7.73
N THR A 32 24.07 -42.78 7.92
CA THR A 32 24.28 -42.07 9.17
C THR A 32 23.13 -41.08 9.32
N ASP A 33 22.16 -41.43 10.15
CA ASP A 33 21.04 -40.57 10.59
C ASP A 33 21.51 -39.42 11.51
N ASP A 34 22.83 -39.19 11.61
CA ASP A 34 23.40 -37.99 12.21
C ASP A 34 23.32 -36.85 11.19
N VAL A 35 22.19 -36.13 11.22
CA VAL A 35 22.11 -34.79 10.66
C VAL A 35 23.25 -33.98 11.26
N ASP A 36 24.26 -33.62 10.45
CA ASP A 36 25.40 -32.83 10.92
C ASP A 36 24.85 -31.60 11.66
N PRO A 37 25.12 -31.45 12.98
CA PRO A 37 24.56 -30.37 13.78
C PRO A 37 24.94 -29.00 13.23
N ARG A 38 26.03 -28.89 12.46
CA ARG A 38 26.42 -27.67 11.74
C ARG A 38 25.50 -27.38 10.56
N LEU A 39 25.05 -28.41 9.84
CA LEU A 39 24.10 -28.27 8.74
C LEU A 39 22.73 -27.83 9.27
N ALA A 40 22.25 -28.45 10.35
CA ALA A 40 20.99 -28.05 11.00
C ALA A 40 21.02 -26.60 11.52
N ASP A 41 22.12 -26.18 12.16
CA ASP A 41 22.31 -24.79 12.62
C ASP A 41 22.42 -23.80 11.45
N MET A 42 23.07 -24.18 10.34
CA MET A 42 23.12 -23.37 9.12
C MET A 42 21.73 -23.22 8.47
N GLU A 43 20.96 -24.31 8.40
CA GLU A 43 19.59 -24.26 7.88
C GLU A 43 18.68 -23.39 8.75
N ASP A 44 18.76 -23.50 10.07
CA ASP A 44 17.97 -22.68 10.99
C ASP A 44 18.34 -21.19 10.88
N ARG A 45 19.65 -20.87 10.84
CA ARG A 45 20.12 -19.51 10.58
C ARG A 45 19.65 -18.97 9.23
N TRP A 46 19.67 -19.80 8.19
CA TRP A 46 19.20 -19.41 6.86
C TRP A 46 17.68 -19.17 6.86
N ARG A 47 16.89 -20.05 7.48
CA ARG A 47 15.43 -19.87 7.61
C ARG A 47 15.10 -18.60 8.37
N ARG A 48 15.80 -18.31 9.48
CA ARG A 48 15.64 -17.06 10.23
C ARG A 48 16.01 -15.84 9.40
N ALA A 49 17.17 -15.85 8.73
CA ALA A 49 17.58 -14.74 7.86
C ALA A 49 16.60 -14.51 6.69
N ALA A 50 16.07 -15.58 6.09
CA ALA A 50 15.07 -15.50 5.04
C ALA A 50 13.75 -14.90 5.55
N ALA A 51 13.31 -15.30 6.76
CA ALA A 51 12.14 -14.73 7.41
C ALA A 51 12.33 -13.24 7.76
N ASP A 52 13.49 -12.86 8.29
CA ASP A 52 13.82 -11.47 8.59
C ASP A 52 13.83 -10.59 7.33
N LEU A 53 14.36 -11.11 6.22
CA LEU A 53 14.34 -10.43 4.94
C LEU A 53 12.92 -10.24 4.41
N ASP A 54 12.06 -11.26 4.48
CA ASP A 54 10.66 -11.16 4.07
C ASP A 54 9.90 -10.14 4.94
N ASN A 55 10.09 -10.19 6.27
CA ASN A 55 9.51 -9.23 7.21
C ASN A 55 9.98 -7.79 6.93
N SER A 56 11.27 -7.61 6.66
CA SER A 56 11.85 -6.31 6.29
C SER A 56 11.28 -5.78 4.98
N ARG A 57 11.16 -6.62 3.94
CA ARG A 57 10.53 -6.25 2.66
C ARG A 57 9.08 -5.82 2.84
N LYS A 58 8.29 -6.60 3.59
CA LYS A 58 6.89 -6.27 3.91
C LYS A 58 6.78 -4.96 4.68
N ARG A 59 7.70 -4.70 5.62
CA ARG A 59 7.77 -3.44 6.37
C ARG A 59 8.09 -2.26 5.48
N ALA A 60 9.15 -2.36 4.67
CA ALA A 60 9.56 -1.30 3.75
C ALA A 60 8.45 -0.95 2.74
N ALA A 61 7.70 -1.94 2.25
CA ALA A 61 6.57 -1.72 1.36
C ALA A 61 5.45 -0.89 2.03
N ARG A 62 5.14 -1.17 3.30
CA ARG A 62 4.15 -0.40 4.09
C ARG A 62 4.64 1.01 4.36
N GLU A 63 5.89 1.18 4.76
CA GLU A 63 6.49 2.49 5.01
C GLU A 63 6.50 3.36 3.75
N LEU A 64 6.83 2.78 2.59
CA LEU A 64 6.78 3.49 1.31
C LEU A 64 5.36 3.92 0.95
N ALA A 65 4.35 3.09 1.20
CA ALA A 65 2.96 3.46 0.98
C ALA A 65 2.53 4.63 1.87
N LEU A 66 2.85 4.57 3.17
CA LEU A 66 2.58 5.65 4.12
C LEU A 66 3.28 6.95 3.74
N ALA A 67 4.55 6.88 3.32
CA ALA A 67 5.30 8.05 2.87
C ALA A 67 4.68 8.69 1.63
N ARG A 68 4.24 7.88 0.66
CA ARG A 68 3.55 8.38 -0.55
C ARG A 68 2.23 9.07 -0.21
N ASP A 69 1.49 8.52 0.74
CA ASP A 69 0.23 9.08 1.21
C ASP A 69 0.44 10.41 1.95
N ALA A 70 1.44 10.46 2.84
CA ALA A 70 1.80 11.66 3.57
C ALA A 70 2.28 12.79 2.64
N GLU A 71 3.14 12.48 1.66
CA GLU A 71 3.61 13.48 0.70
C GLU A 71 2.49 13.97 -0.22
N ARG A 72 1.55 13.09 -0.60
CA ARG A 72 0.35 13.51 -1.33
C ARG A 72 -0.52 14.45 -0.50
N ALA A 73 -0.74 14.13 0.77
CA ALA A 73 -1.48 15.02 1.69
C ALA A 73 -0.78 16.37 1.79
N ARG A 74 0.54 16.38 2.02
CA ARG A 74 1.34 17.60 2.13
C ARG A 74 1.23 18.47 0.87
N ALA A 75 1.36 17.88 -0.31
CA ALA A 75 1.23 18.59 -1.58
C ALA A 75 -0.20 19.13 -1.79
N ALA A 76 -1.23 18.34 -1.46
CA ALA A 76 -2.62 18.75 -1.56
C ALA A 76 -2.96 19.89 -0.57
N SER A 77 -2.42 19.87 0.64
CA SER A 77 -2.63 20.90 1.66
C SER A 77 -2.18 22.28 1.20
N VAL A 78 -1.13 22.37 0.37
CA VAL A 78 -0.65 23.65 -0.19
C VAL A 78 -1.69 24.31 -1.09
N PHE A 79 -2.60 23.54 -1.69
CA PHE A 79 -3.68 24.06 -2.52
C PHE A 79 -4.91 24.54 -1.73
N LEU A 80 -5.05 24.16 -0.46
CA LEU A 80 -6.22 24.57 0.34
C LEU A 80 -6.42 26.09 0.41
N PRO A 81 -5.39 26.92 0.68
CA PRO A 81 -5.54 28.37 0.68
C PRO A 81 -5.92 28.95 -0.69
N VAL A 82 -5.58 28.25 -1.78
CA VAL A 82 -5.97 28.66 -3.14
C VAL A 82 -7.47 28.46 -3.33
N VAL A 83 -8.00 27.32 -2.88
CA VAL A 83 -9.46 27.07 -2.90
C VAL A 83 -10.20 28.09 -2.03
N ASP A 84 -9.72 28.35 -0.81
CA ASP A 84 -10.33 29.34 0.08
C ASP A 84 -10.31 30.75 -0.55
N GLY A 85 -9.20 31.14 -1.18
CA GLY A 85 -9.11 32.42 -1.89
C GLY A 85 -10.06 32.50 -3.10
N LEU A 86 -10.31 31.38 -3.78
CA LEU A 86 -11.30 31.31 -4.85
C LEU A 86 -12.73 31.38 -4.32
N ASP A 87 -13.03 30.78 -3.16
CA ASP A 87 -14.31 30.95 -2.47
C ASP A 87 -14.60 32.44 -2.19
N ASP A 88 -13.63 33.14 -1.58
CA ASP A 88 -13.73 34.57 -1.27
C ASP A 88 -13.86 35.41 -2.54
N ALA A 89 -13.07 35.09 -3.58
CA ALA A 89 -13.13 35.82 -4.85
C ALA A 89 -14.47 35.62 -5.57
N VAL A 90 -15.06 34.43 -5.52
CA VAL A 90 -16.41 34.17 -6.06
C VAL A 90 -17.45 34.96 -5.26
N ALA A 91 -17.35 34.98 -3.93
CA ALA A 91 -18.26 35.75 -3.09
C ALA A 91 -18.19 37.25 -3.39
N TYR A 92 -16.99 37.80 -3.55
CA TYR A 92 -16.80 39.20 -3.96
C TYR A 92 -17.32 39.45 -5.37
N ALA A 93 -17.00 38.59 -6.34
CA ALA A 93 -17.43 38.75 -7.74
C ALA A 93 -18.96 38.85 -7.88
N LYS A 94 -19.72 38.08 -7.08
CA LYS A 94 -21.21 38.16 -7.05
C LYS A 94 -21.73 39.56 -6.69
N THR A 95 -20.95 40.36 -5.97
CA THR A 95 -21.31 41.74 -5.63
C THR A 95 -21.01 42.75 -6.75
N VAL A 96 -20.17 42.36 -7.72
CA VAL A 96 -19.67 43.24 -8.78
C VAL A 96 -20.33 42.91 -10.13
N ASN A 97 -20.29 41.65 -10.56
CA ASN A 97 -20.74 41.21 -11.87
C ASN A 97 -21.00 39.69 -11.91
N GLU A 98 -22.17 39.27 -12.39
CA GLU A 98 -22.56 37.86 -12.46
C GLU A 98 -21.67 37.03 -13.40
N ALA A 99 -21.34 37.52 -14.60
CA ALA A 99 -20.49 36.80 -15.54
C ALA A 99 -19.06 36.58 -15.00
N LEU A 100 -18.56 37.53 -14.19
CA LEU A 100 -17.30 37.34 -13.47
C LEU A 100 -17.42 36.26 -12.39
N ALA A 101 -18.54 36.24 -11.65
CA ALA A 101 -18.80 35.22 -10.63
C ALA A 101 -18.89 33.82 -11.24
N GLU A 102 -19.56 33.67 -12.39
CA GLU A 102 -19.63 32.40 -13.13
C GLU A 102 -18.24 31.93 -13.59
N GLY A 103 -17.44 32.84 -14.17
CA GLY A 103 -16.08 32.53 -14.62
C GLY A 103 -15.17 32.08 -13.48
N MET A 104 -15.19 32.80 -12.35
CA MET A 104 -14.44 32.45 -11.15
C MET A 104 -14.95 31.14 -10.53
N GLY A 105 -16.26 30.92 -10.54
CA GLY A 105 -16.90 29.68 -10.09
C GLY A 105 -16.42 28.47 -10.88
N SER A 106 -16.28 28.59 -12.20
CA SER A 106 -15.73 27.52 -13.05
C SER A 106 -14.28 27.16 -12.68
N ILE A 107 -13.44 28.16 -12.39
CA ILE A 107 -12.06 27.94 -11.97
C ILE A 107 -12.02 27.28 -10.58
N ARG A 108 -12.88 27.72 -9.67
CA ARG A 108 -13.06 27.11 -8.35
C ARG A 108 -13.43 25.63 -8.43
N GLU A 109 -14.42 25.27 -9.24
CA GLU A 109 -14.80 23.86 -9.42
C GLU A 109 -13.67 23.02 -10.00
N GLN A 110 -12.86 23.57 -10.92
CA GLN A 110 -11.67 22.88 -11.43
C GLN A 110 -10.62 22.64 -10.34
N ALA A 111 -10.40 23.60 -9.45
CA ALA A 111 -9.49 23.46 -8.32
C ALA A 111 -9.99 22.40 -7.32
N ILE A 112 -11.29 22.37 -7.02
CA ILE A 112 -11.92 21.35 -6.20
C ILE A 112 -11.73 19.96 -6.85
N ALA A 113 -12.09 19.81 -8.13
CA ALA A 113 -11.94 18.54 -8.85
C ALA A 113 -10.49 18.02 -8.87
N ALA A 114 -9.49 18.92 -8.86
CA ALA A 114 -8.09 18.52 -8.74
C ALA A 114 -7.78 17.86 -7.39
N LEU A 115 -8.31 18.39 -6.28
CA LEU A 115 -8.17 17.77 -4.95
C LEU A 115 -8.91 16.42 -4.87
N GLU A 116 -10.11 16.34 -5.45
CA GLU A 116 -10.88 15.09 -5.51
C GLU A 116 -10.11 13.99 -6.26
N ARG A 117 -9.48 14.33 -7.39
CA ARG A 117 -8.61 13.42 -8.16
C ARG A 117 -7.36 12.97 -7.39
N LEU A 118 -6.89 13.75 -6.42
CA LEU A 118 -5.80 13.35 -5.52
C LEU A 118 -6.27 12.39 -4.41
N GLY A 119 -7.57 12.12 -4.31
CA GLY A 119 -8.19 11.24 -3.33
C GLY A 119 -8.76 11.97 -2.12
N TYR A 120 -9.02 13.28 -2.24
CA TYR A 120 -9.60 14.10 -1.19
C TYR A 120 -10.95 14.66 -1.66
N PRO A 121 -12.05 13.88 -1.57
CA PRO A 121 -13.38 14.34 -1.95
C PRO A 121 -13.80 15.56 -1.12
N ARG A 122 -14.59 16.48 -1.69
CA ARG A 122 -15.09 17.63 -0.94
C ARG A 122 -16.10 17.23 0.14
N ILE A 123 -16.17 18.03 1.20
CA ILE A 123 -17.11 17.88 2.31
C ILE A 123 -17.87 19.19 2.45
N ASP A 124 -19.09 19.22 1.92
CA ASP A 124 -19.94 20.42 1.80
C ASP A 124 -21.43 20.18 2.10
N GLU A 125 -21.77 19.02 2.66
CA GLU A 125 -23.15 18.62 2.94
C GLU A 125 -23.79 19.44 4.07
N VAL A 126 -25.02 19.90 3.83
CA VAL A 126 -25.86 20.62 4.80
C VAL A 126 -27.10 19.79 5.10
N GLY A 127 -27.64 19.90 6.32
CA GLY A 127 -28.78 19.11 6.80
C GLY A 127 -28.37 17.75 7.36
N VAL A 128 -27.06 17.46 7.43
CA VAL A 128 -26.53 16.21 7.98
C VAL A 128 -26.16 16.35 9.47
N PRO A 129 -26.19 15.26 10.25
CA PRO A 129 -25.68 15.27 11.62
C PRO A 129 -24.21 15.69 11.67
N PHE A 130 -23.83 16.45 12.69
CA PHE A 130 -22.44 16.81 12.92
C PHE A 130 -21.58 15.58 13.27
N ASP A 131 -20.56 15.31 12.45
CA ASP A 131 -19.54 14.28 12.71
C ASP A 131 -18.19 14.94 13.08
N PRO A 132 -17.69 14.78 14.31
CA PRO A 132 -16.40 15.33 14.75
C PRO A 132 -15.19 14.84 13.95
N ARG A 133 -15.30 13.73 13.20
CA ARG A 133 -14.19 13.18 12.40
C ARG A 133 -13.94 13.98 11.12
N ILE A 134 -14.94 14.73 10.64
CA ILE A 134 -14.89 15.43 9.36
C ILE A 134 -15.38 16.88 9.44
N HIS A 135 -16.00 17.28 10.54
CA HIS A 135 -16.53 18.62 10.75
C HIS A 135 -15.84 19.33 11.93
N GLU A 136 -15.58 20.62 11.74
CA GLU A 136 -15.08 21.56 12.74
C GLU A 136 -16.15 22.64 12.96
N VAL A 137 -16.62 22.81 14.20
CA VAL A 137 -17.64 23.82 14.50
C VAL A 137 -17.01 25.20 14.49
N VAL A 138 -17.45 26.05 13.58
CA VAL A 138 -17.06 27.47 13.50
C VAL A 138 -18.05 28.36 14.26
N SER A 139 -19.34 27.99 14.25
CA SER A 139 -20.39 28.73 14.96
C SER A 139 -21.54 27.83 15.37
N VAL A 140 -22.28 28.24 16.39
CA VAL A 140 -23.50 27.59 16.84
C VAL A 140 -24.65 28.56 16.71
N VAL A 141 -25.75 28.13 16.12
CA VAL A 141 -26.99 28.91 15.98
C VAL A 141 -28.12 28.25 16.73
N GLU A 142 -29.13 29.03 17.11
CA GLU A 142 -30.33 28.49 17.76
C GLU A 142 -31.02 27.47 16.86
N SER A 143 -31.46 26.36 17.45
CA SER A 143 -32.23 25.33 16.77
C SER A 143 -33.61 25.88 16.42
N GLY A 144 -33.79 26.34 15.19
CA GLY A 144 -35.11 26.56 14.59
C GLY A 144 -35.79 25.22 14.28
N ASP A 145 -36.21 25.01 13.03
CA ASP A 145 -36.88 23.78 12.58
C ASP A 145 -35.92 22.57 12.38
N SER A 146 -34.61 22.76 12.54
CA SER A 146 -33.63 21.70 12.34
C SER A 146 -33.34 20.92 13.62
N PRO A 147 -33.08 19.59 13.54
CA PRO A 147 -32.72 18.79 14.70
C PRO A 147 -31.47 19.35 15.43
N PRO A 148 -31.32 19.08 16.74
CA PRO A 148 -30.13 19.47 17.49
C PRO A 148 -28.87 18.83 16.89
N ARG A 149 -27.74 19.56 16.95
CA ARG A 149 -26.42 19.06 16.51
C ARG A 149 -26.37 18.71 15.00
N THR A 150 -27.09 19.46 14.18
CA THR A 150 -27.14 19.32 12.71
C THR A 150 -26.33 20.43 12.05
N VAL A 151 -25.62 20.10 10.96
CA VAL A 151 -24.91 21.06 10.12
C VAL A 151 -25.94 21.87 9.33
N VAL A 152 -25.98 23.18 9.54
CA VAL A 152 -26.91 24.10 8.86
C VAL A 152 -26.24 24.97 7.79
N ALA A 153 -24.92 25.09 7.85
CA ALA A 153 -24.13 25.73 6.80
C ALA A 153 -22.69 25.21 6.82
N VAL A 154 -22.08 25.15 5.65
CA VAL A 154 -20.63 24.94 5.49
C VAL A 154 -20.01 26.27 5.11
N VAL A 155 -19.24 26.85 6.01
CA VAL A 155 -18.58 28.16 5.82
C VAL A 155 -17.17 28.02 5.26
N ARG A 156 -16.59 26.83 5.37
CA ARG A 156 -15.30 26.47 4.77
C ARG A 156 -15.34 25.03 4.32
N LEU A 157 -15.03 24.78 3.05
CA LEU A 157 -15.01 23.42 2.50
C LEU A 157 -14.02 22.51 3.24
N GLY A 158 -14.48 21.32 3.60
CA GLY A 158 -13.62 20.23 4.02
C GLY A 158 -13.19 19.38 2.84
N PHE A 159 -12.13 18.58 3.02
CA PHE A 159 -11.61 17.67 2.00
C PHE A 159 -11.10 16.38 2.63
N GLY A 160 -11.51 15.24 2.09
CA GLY A 160 -11.08 13.92 2.51
C GLY A 160 -12.21 13.01 2.99
N THR A 161 -11.82 11.89 3.60
CA THR A 161 -12.73 10.93 4.26
C THR A 161 -12.34 10.80 5.74
N PRO A 162 -13.15 10.16 6.60
CA PRO A 162 -12.77 9.92 7.99
C PRO A 162 -11.43 9.18 8.16
N GLU A 163 -11.05 8.34 7.20
CA GLU A 163 -9.80 7.58 7.20
C GLU A 163 -8.63 8.38 6.61
N ARG A 164 -8.92 9.40 5.80
CA ARG A 164 -7.95 10.21 5.07
C ARG A 164 -8.44 11.65 4.97
N LEU A 165 -8.40 12.35 6.10
CA LEU A 165 -8.84 13.74 6.18
C LEU A 165 -7.68 14.67 5.82
N LEU A 166 -7.92 15.60 4.90
CA LEU A 166 -6.97 16.67 4.58
C LEU A 166 -7.25 17.91 5.42
N ARG A 167 -8.52 18.29 5.52
CA ARG A 167 -9.01 19.39 6.34
C ARG A 167 -10.49 19.15 6.68
N PRO A 168 -10.92 19.31 7.94
CA PRO A 168 -12.34 19.23 8.28
C PRO A 168 -13.12 20.39 7.65
N ALA A 169 -14.40 20.16 7.35
CA ALA A 169 -15.29 21.23 6.92
C ALA A 169 -15.58 22.16 8.11
N GLY A 170 -15.43 23.45 7.89
CA GLY A 170 -15.86 24.46 8.86
C GLY A 170 -17.37 24.61 8.77
N VAL A 171 -18.08 24.24 9.82
CA VAL A 171 -19.54 24.16 9.82
C VAL A 171 -20.18 25.04 10.88
N VAL A 172 -21.40 25.48 10.57
CA VAL A 172 -22.32 26.05 11.55
C VAL A 172 -23.30 24.95 11.96
N VAL A 173 -23.50 24.77 13.26
CA VAL A 173 -24.39 23.73 13.79
C VAL A 173 -25.52 24.31 14.63
N THR A 174 -26.63 23.59 14.75
CA THR A 174 -27.68 23.90 15.73
C THR A 174 -27.21 23.60 17.15
N ALA A 175 -27.65 24.41 18.11
CA ALA A 175 -27.41 24.20 19.53
C ALA A 175 -27.85 22.79 19.97
N ALA A 176 -27.06 22.18 20.85
CA ALA A 176 -27.50 20.98 21.55
C ALA A 176 -28.62 21.37 22.52
N GLN A 177 -29.72 20.61 22.55
CA GLN A 177 -30.66 20.72 23.66
C GLN A 177 -29.94 20.26 24.93
N GLY A 178 -29.89 21.14 25.93
CA GLY A 178 -29.23 20.90 27.22
C GLY A 178 -29.94 19.87 28.09
#